data_AF-A0A542XBE3-F1
#
_entry.id   AF-A0A542XBE3-F1
#
_cell.length_a   1.000
_cell.length_b   1.000
_cell.length_c   1.000
_cell.angle_alpha   90.00
_cell.angle_beta   90.00
_cell.angle_gamma   90.00
#
_symmetry.space_group_name_H-M   'P 1'
#
loop_
_entity.id
_entity.type
_entity.pdbx_description
1 polymer ?
#
loop_
_entity_poly.entity_id
_entity_poly.type
_entity_poly.pdbx_seq_one_letter_code
_entity_poly.pdbx_strand_id
1 'polypeptide(L)'
;MSYSLAFWSGGDALDPQQSYETMNEGRRLDGVDEVSSGDVETALGSLPDWRREGNFLFPPGPVVDEDPAFDVYVGEQMVEITGYSAEGEQMNAIIDALSPLGLRLYDPQTGERFG
;
A
#
# COMPACT_ATOMS: atom_id res chain seq x y z
N MET A 1 2.54 10.27 13.84
CA MET A 1 2.13 10.85 12.54
C MET A 1 2.05 9.71 11.55
N SER A 2 0.99 9.64 10.74
CA SER A 2 0.82 8.55 9.78
C SER A 2 1.18 9.00 8.35
N TYR A 3 1.60 8.05 7.52
CA TYR A 3 1.88 8.25 6.11
C TYR A 3 1.21 7.14 5.31
N SER A 4 0.40 7.50 4.31
CA SER A 4 -0.37 6.56 3.50
C SER A 4 0.21 6.47 2.10
N LEU A 5 0.37 5.26 1.58
CA LEU A 5 0.70 5.00 0.18
C LEU A 5 -0.38 4.14 -0.44
N ALA A 6 -0.76 4.46 -1.67
CA ALA A 6 -1.75 3.69 -2.41
C ALA A 6 -1.12 3.03 -3.64
N PHE A 7 -1.59 1.85 -4.00
CA PHE A 7 -1.06 1.05 -5.10
C PHE A 7 -2.21 0.53 -5.97
N TRP A 8 -2.15 0.80 -7.29
CA TRP A 8 -3.09 0.24 -8.27
C TRP A 8 -2.52 0.21 -9.68
N SER A 9 -3.10 -0.64 -10.54
CA SER A 9 -2.74 -0.76 -11.96
C SER A 9 -3.85 -0.21 -12.87
N GLY A 10 -3.47 0.22 -14.07
CA GLY A 10 -4.40 0.82 -15.03
C GLY A 10 -4.78 2.27 -14.70
N GLY A 11 -5.74 2.80 -15.45
CA GLY A 11 -6.20 4.19 -15.30
C GLY A 11 -5.11 5.21 -15.64
N ASP A 12 -4.23 4.91 -16.60
CA ASP A 12 -3.07 5.77 -16.92
C ASP A 12 -3.46 7.14 -17.49
N ALA A 13 -4.65 7.22 -18.08
CA ALA A 13 -5.24 8.46 -18.58
C ALA A 13 -6.12 9.19 -17.56
N LEU A 14 -6.34 8.61 -16.38
CA LEU A 14 -7.15 9.20 -15.32
C LEU A 14 -6.32 10.13 -14.44
N ASP A 15 -6.98 11.12 -13.85
CA ASP A 15 -6.36 11.94 -12.81
C ASP A 15 -6.08 11.07 -11.58
N PRO A 16 -4.83 11.02 -11.08
CA PRO A 16 -4.45 10.09 -10.03
C PRO A 16 -5.10 10.44 -8.68
N GLN A 17 -5.27 11.73 -8.38
CA GLN A 17 -5.90 12.17 -7.14
C GLN A 17 -7.39 11.83 -7.14
N GLN A 18 -8.11 12.17 -8.22
CA GLN A 18 -9.52 11.83 -8.35
C GLN A 18 -9.74 10.32 -8.35
N SER A 19 -8.81 9.56 -8.93
CA SER A 19 -8.87 8.10 -8.93
C SER A 19 -8.77 7.54 -7.51
N TYR A 20 -7.78 8.00 -6.75
CA TYR A 20 -7.59 7.63 -5.35
C TYR A 20 -8.83 7.97 -4.51
N GLU A 21 -9.34 9.20 -4.59
CA GLU A 21 -10.53 9.63 -3.85
C GLU A 21 -11.76 8.77 -4.20
N THR A 22 -11.97 8.47 -5.48
CA THR A 22 -13.10 7.66 -5.94
C THR A 22 -13.03 6.22 -5.42
N MET A 23 -11.85 5.59 -5.47
CA MET A 23 -11.66 4.23 -4.95
C MET A 23 -11.76 4.18 -3.43
N ASN A 24 -11.28 5.21 -2.73
CA ASN A 24 -11.38 5.32 -1.28
C ASN A 24 -12.84 5.50 -0.79
N GLU A 25 -13.72 6.07 -1.62
CA GLU A 25 -15.17 6.08 -1.39
C GLU A 25 -15.85 4.72 -1.66
N GLY A 26 -15.09 3.69 -2.06
CA GLY A 26 -15.60 2.37 -2.41
C GLY A 26 -16.24 2.29 -3.80
N ARG A 27 -16.00 3.28 -4.67
CA ARG A 27 -16.50 3.27 -6.04
C ARG A 27 -15.47 2.67 -6.98
N ARG A 28 -15.93 1.84 -7.91
CA ARG A 28 -15.08 1.29 -8.97
C ARG A 28 -14.82 2.31 -10.09
N LEU A 29 -13.64 2.20 -10.69
CA LEU A 29 -13.23 2.97 -11.85
C LEU A 29 -13.04 2.07 -13.07
N ASP A 30 -13.56 2.53 -14.21
CA ASP A 30 -13.30 1.90 -15.50
C ASP A 30 -11.83 2.10 -15.89
N GLY A 31 -11.19 1.02 -16.35
CA GLY A 31 -9.79 1.02 -16.78
C GLY A 31 -8.78 0.87 -15.65
N VAL A 32 -9.21 0.74 -14.39
CA VAL A 32 -8.37 0.30 -13.27
C VAL A 32 -8.54 -1.21 -13.07
N ASP A 33 -7.44 -1.92 -12.95
CA ASP A 33 -7.46 -3.38 -12.83
C ASP A 33 -7.86 -3.84 -11.42
N GLU A 34 -8.37 -5.06 -11.31
CA GLU A 34 -8.66 -5.66 -10.01
C GLU A 34 -7.38 -6.03 -9.26
N VAL A 35 -7.39 -5.84 -7.95
CA VAL A 35 -6.31 -6.25 -7.05
C VAL A 35 -6.61 -7.64 -6.50
N SER A 36 -5.66 -8.56 -6.67
CA SER A 36 -5.69 -9.89 -6.07
C SER A 36 -5.21 -9.83 -4.63
N SER A 37 -6.12 -10.00 -3.66
CA SER A 37 -5.75 -10.02 -2.24
C SER A 37 -4.76 -11.14 -1.90
N GLY A 38 -4.90 -12.31 -2.54
CA GLY A 38 -3.98 -13.43 -2.34
C GLY A 38 -2.55 -13.12 -2.82
N ASP A 39 -2.40 -12.38 -3.91
CA ASP A 39 -1.07 -12.00 -4.42
C ASP A 39 -0.43 -10.92 -3.54
N VAL A 40 -1.22 -9.96 -3.04
CA VAL A 40 -0.78 -8.95 -2.07
C VAL A 40 -0.34 -9.61 -0.75
N GLU A 41 -1.14 -10.54 -0.23
CA GLU A 41 -0.79 -11.29 0.98
C GLU A 41 0.47 -12.13 0.79
N THR A 42 0.62 -12.77 -0.37
CA THR A 42 1.83 -13.55 -0.70
C THR A 42 3.07 -12.66 -0.79
N ALA A 43 2.94 -11.50 -1.45
CA ALA A 43 4.02 -10.53 -1.58
C ALA A 43 4.47 -9.99 -0.21
N LEU A 44 3.55 -9.52 0.62
CA LEU A 44 3.86 -9.01 1.96
C LEU A 44 4.35 -10.11 2.90
N GLY A 45 3.85 -11.34 2.76
CA GLY A 45 4.32 -12.50 3.52
C GLY A 45 5.73 -12.97 3.16
N SER A 46 6.30 -12.48 2.05
CA SER A 46 7.68 -12.75 1.67
C SER A 46 8.70 -11.83 2.35
N LEU A 47 8.23 -10.78 3.04
CA LEU A 47 9.09 -9.84 3.76
C LEU A 47 9.82 -10.55 4.92
N PRO A 48 11.16 -10.54 4.95
CA PRO A 48 11.94 -11.31 5.91
C PRO A 48 11.82 -10.74 7.33
N ASP A 49 11.45 -11.58 8.28
CA ASP A 49 11.32 -11.24 9.71
C ASP A 49 10.23 -10.18 10.04
N TRP A 50 9.36 -9.86 9.09
CA TRP A 50 8.17 -9.05 9.35
C TRP A 50 7.07 -9.91 10.00
N ARG A 51 6.31 -9.29 10.92
CA ARG A 51 5.22 -9.94 11.64
C ARG A 51 3.87 -9.40 11.15
N ARG A 52 2.93 -10.29 10.86
CA ARG A 52 1.55 -9.96 10.48
C ARG A 52 0.60 -10.22 11.64
N GLU A 53 -0.21 -9.24 12.02
CA GLU A 53 -1.30 -9.40 13.00
C GLU A 53 -2.57 -8.72 12.50
N GLY A 54 -3.51 -9.52 11.99
CA GLY A 54 -4.70 -8.99 11.32
C GLY A 54 -4.30 -8.18 10.08
N ASN A 55 -4.75 -6.93 10.02
CA ASN A 55 -4.41 -6.01 8.93
C ASN A 55 -3.05 -5.33 9.14
N PHE A 56 -2.47 -5.43 10.35
CA PHE A 56 -1.22 -4.79 10.67
C PHE A 56 -0.02 -5.62 10.26
N LEU A 57 1.01 -4.94 9.76
CA LEU A 57 2.33 -5.48 9.46
C LEU A 57 3.36 -4.71 10.30
N PHE A 58 4.29 -5.43 10.92
CA PHE A 58 5.32 -4.87 11.79
C PHE A 58 6.70 -5.25 11.24
N PRO A 59 7.61 -4.28 11.04
CA PRO A 59 8.97 -4.54 10.58
C PRO A 59 9.80 -5.21 11.68
N PRO A 60 10.94 -5.83 11.33
CA PRO A 60 11.86 -6.40 12.32
C PRO A 60 12.49 -5.30 13.17
N GLY A 61 12.59 -5.56 14.48
CA GLY A 61 13.20 -4.62 15.43
C GLY A 61 12.79 -4.89 16.88
N PRO A 62 13.40 -4.19 17.85
CA PRO A 62 12.84 -4.15 19.20
C PRO A 62 11.40 -3.62 19.12
N VAL A 63 10.53 -4.08 20.03
CA VAL A 63 9.17 -3.55 20.18
C VAL A 63 9.18 -2.69 21.44
N VAL A 64 9.22 -1.38 21.24
CA VAL A 64 9.22 -0.35 22.27
C VAL A 64 8.00 0.53 22.01
N ASP A 65 7.01 0.46 22.90
CA ASP A 65 5.88 1.40 23.00
C ASP A 65 5.26 1.85 21.65
N GLU A 66 4.82 0.90 20.81
CA GLU A 66 4.16 1.14 19.50
C GLU A 66 5.10 1.51 18.33
N ASP A 67 6.25 0.80 18.27
CA ASP A 67 7.16 0.71 17.12
C ASP A 67 6.45 0.43 15.77
N PRO A 68 7.09 0.81 14.65
CA PRO A 68 6.39 1.13 13.41
C PRO A 68 5.40 0.06 12.99
N ALA A 69 4.17 0.49 12.71
CA ALA A 69 3.09 -0.40 12.30
C ALA A 69 2.55 0.07 10.96
N PHE A 70 2.20 -0.89 10.11
CA PHE A 70 1.60 -0.62 8.81
C PHE A 70 0.23 -1.26 8.77
N ASP A 71 -0.83 -0.45 8.74
CA ASP A 71 -2.16 -0.95 8.44
C ASP A 71 -2.27 -1.16 6.93
N VAL A 72 -2.67 -2.37 6.55
CA VAL A 72 -2.78 -2.79 5.15
C VAL A 72 -4.24 -3.01 4.83
N TYR A 73 -4.77 -2.14 3.99
CA TYR A 73 -6.09 -2.27 3.41
C TYR A 73 -5.99 -2.76 1.98
N VAL A 74 -6.68 -3.85 1.66
CA VAL A 74 -6.77 -4.40 0.30
C VAL A 74 -8.21 -4.27 -0.17
N GLY A 75 -8.47 -3.28 -1.03
CA GLY A 75 -9.73 -3.10 -1.72
C GLY A 75 -9.79 -3.89 -3.03
N GLU A 76 -10.90 -3.74 -3.77
CA GLU A 76 -11.09 -4.45 -5.05
C GLU A 76 -10.15 -3.96 -6.17
N GLN A 77 -9.72 -2.70 -6.12
CA GLN A 77 -8.92 -2.04 -7.17
C GLN A 77 -7.69 -1.29 -6.63
N MET A 78 -7.51 -1.26 -5.31
CA MET A 78 -6.44 -0.49 -4.67
C MET A 78 -5.96 -1.18 -3.40
N VAL A 79 -4.64 -1.18 -3.19
CA VAL A 79 -4.03 -1.46 -1.88
C VAL A 79 -3.66 -0.15 -1.25
N GLU A 80 -4.02 0.07 0.01
CA GLU A 80 -3.57 1.21 0.81
C GLU A 80 -2.74 0.71 1.99
N ILE A 81 -1.57 1.32 2.16
CA ILE A 81 -0.63 1.06 3.25
C ILE A 81 -0.53 2.32 4.09
N THR A 82 -0.99 2.28 5.33
CA THR A 82 -0.84 3.39 6.28
C THR A 82 0.22 3.06 7.32
N GLY A 83 1.38 3.69 7.21
CA GLY A 83 2.48 3.57 8.17
C GLY A 83 2.32 4.53 9.34
N TYR A 84 2.45 4.02 10.56
CA TYR A 84 2.49 4.78 11.82
C TYR A 84 3.91 4.75 12.37
N SER A 85 4.50 5.93 12.60
CA SER A 85 5.89 6.06 13.05
C SER A 85 6.91 5.36 12.12
N ALA A 86 6.50 5.11 10.87
CA ALA A 86 7.29 4.41 9.86
C ALA A 86 8.43 5.28 9.32
N GLU A 87 9.59 4.65 9.13
CA GLU A 87 10.74 5.26 8.46
C GLU A 87 10.76 4.92 6.97
N GLY A 88 11.49 5.71 6.18
CA GLY A 88 11.56 5.55 4.73
C GLY A 88 12.08 4.18 4.28
N GLU A 89 13.02 3.56 5.01
CA GLU A 89 13.54 2.24 4.68
C GLU A 89 12.48 1.13 4.78
N GLN A 90 11.63 1.20 5.81
CA GLN A 90 10.55 0.24 6.02
C GLN A 90 9.46 0.41 4.96
N MET A 91 9.16 1.66 4.58
CA MET A 91 8.23 1.96 3.50
C MET A 91 8.75 1.43 2.16
N ASN A 92 10.04 1.62 1.87
CA ASN A 92 10.68 1.11 0.67
C ASN A 92 10.60 -0.42 0.57
N ALA A 93 10.76 -1.14 1.69
CA ALA A 93 10.61 -2.59 1.69
C ALA A 93 9.19 -3.04 1.26
N ILE A 94 8.15 -2.31 1.68
CA ILE A 94 6.76 -2.58 1.25
C ILE A 94 6.59 -2.26 -0.24
N ILE A 95 7.12 -1.13 -0.71
CA ILE A 95 7.08 -0.75 -2.13
C ILE A 95 7.77 -1.83 -2.98
N ASP A 96 8.95 -2.29 -2.56
CA ASP A 96 9.71 -3.33 -3.25
C ASP A 96 8.97 -4.67 -3.25
N ALA A 97 8.25 -5.00 -2.18
CA ALA A 97 7.44 -6.22 -2.11
C ALA A 97 6.23 -6.18 -3.06
N LEU A 98 5.57 -5.02 -3.20
CA LEU A 98 4.39 -4.86 -4.05
C LEU A 98 4.71 -4.58 -5.53
N SER A 99 5.90 -4.04 -5.82
CA SER A 99 6.33 -3.69 -7.19
C SER A 99 6.19 -4.83 -8.21
N PRO A 100 6.54 -6.11 -7.90
CA PRO A 100 6.38 -7.23 -8.82
C PRO A 100 4.93 -7.52 -9.24
N LEU A 101 3.94 -7.02 -8.50
CA LEU A 101 2.52 -7.16 -8.83
C LEU A 101 2.08 -6.20 -9.95
N GLY A 102 2.97 -5.31 -10.41
CA GLY A 102 2.66 -4.32 -11.46
C GLY A 102 1.79 -3.17 -10.98
N LEU A 103 1.58 -3.03 -9.67
CA LEU A 103 0.84 -1.94 -9.06
C LEU A 103 1.71 -0.67 -9.07
N ARG A 104 1.17 0.43 -9.59
CA ARG A 104 1.83 1.74 -9.57
C ARG A 104 1.60 2.41 -8.24
N LEU A 105 2.65 2.99 -7.68
CA LEU A 105 2.62 3.72 -6.42
C LEU A 105 1.99 5.10 -6.63
N TYR A 106 1.13 5.51 -5.70
CA TYR A 106 0.64 6.86 -5.58
C TYR A 106 0.84 7.35 -4.15
N ASP A 107 1.27 8.59 -4.04
CA ASP A 107 1.49 9.30 -2.79
C ASP A 107 0.41 10.38 -2.63
N PRO A 108 -0.62 10.15 -1.79
CA PRO A 108 -1.68 11.12 -1.55
C PRO A 108 -1.21 12.42 -0.88
N GLN A 109 -0.04 12.42 -0.22
CA GLN A 109 0.47 13.60 0.48
C GLN A 109 1.12 14.58 -0.51
N THR A 110 1.74 14.08 -1.58
CA THR A 110 2.37 14.89 -2.63
C THR A 110 1.51 15.00 -3.89
N GLY A 111 0.56 14.09 -4.07
CA GLY A 111 -0.23 13.95 -5.29
C GLY A 111 0.53 13.28 -6.44
N GLU A 112 1.71 12.71 -6.17
CA GLU A 112 2.57 12.11 -7.19
C GLU A 112 2.24 10.63 -7.42
N ARG A 113 2.26 10.22 -8.69
CA ARG A 113 2.07 8.82 -9.11
C ARG A 113 3.33 8.31 -9.79
N PHE A 114 3.90 7.25 -9.23
CA PHE A 114 5.16 6.63 -9.65
C PHE A 114 4.89 5.28 -10.32
N GLY A 115 5.58 5.00 -11.41
CA GLY A 115 5.48 3.76 -12.16
C GLY A 115 6.34 3.77 -13.41
#